data_AF-L5K2X7-F1
#
_entry.id   AF-L5K2X7-F1
#
_cell.length_a   1.000
_cell.length_b   1.000
_cell.length_c   1.000
_cell.angle_alpha   90.00
_cell.angle_beta   90.00
_cell.angle_gamma   90.00
#
_symmetry.space_group_name_H-M   'P 1'
#
loop_
_entity.id
_entity.type
_entity.pdbx_description
1 polymer ?
#
loop_
_entity_poly.entity_id
_entity_poly.type
_entity_poly.pdbx_seq_one_letter_code
_entity_poly.pdbx_strand_id
1 'polypeptide(L)'
;MNQVEPGVQYNYVYDEDEYMIQEEEWDRDLLLDPAWEKQQRKDDPVGNINLAMEIAEKHLDIPKMLDAEDIVNTPKPDERAIMTYVSCFYHAFAGAEQAETAANRICKVLAVNQENERLMEEYERLASELLEWIRRTIPWLENRTPEKTMQAMQKKLEDFRDYRRKHKPPKVQEKCQLEINFNTLQTKLRISNRPAFMPSEGKMVSVRGSGGAPPPS
;
A
#
# COMPACT_ATOMS: atom_id res chain seq x y z
N MET A 1 15.61 -18.68 -62.17
CA MET A 1 14.49 -17.72 -62.30
C MET A 1 14.48 -16.86 -61.05
N ASN A 2 15.14 -15.71 -61.13
CA ASN A 2 15.07 -14.66 -60.11
C ASN A 2 13.76 -13.92 -60.33
N GLN A 3 12.92 -13.84 -59.30
CA GLN A 3 11.80 -12.90 -59.29
C GLN A 3 12.25 -11.67 -58.50
N VAL A 4 12.35 -10.56 -59.21
CA VAL A 4 12.70 -9.23 -58.70
C VAL A 4 11.40 -8.61 -58.21
N GLU A 5 11.25 -8.39 -56.91
CA GLU A 5 10.16 -7.57 -56.38
C GLU A 5 10.51 -6.08 -56.53
N PRO A 6 9.52 -5.22 -56.86
CA PRO A 6 9.76 -3.80 -57.06
C PRO A 6 10.07 -3.11 -55.73
N GLY A 7 11.21 -2.42 -55.68
CA GLY A 7 11.64 -1.65 -54.52
C GLY A 7 10.64 -0.52 -54.22
N VAL A 8 9.98 -0.63 -53.07
CA VAL A 8 9.25 0.48 -52.46
C VAL A 8 10.29 1.48 -51.97
N GLN A 9 10.48 2.56 -52.73
CA GLN A 9 11.22 3.73 -52.24
C GLN A 9 10.40 4.34 -51.11
N TYR A 10 10.85 4.14 -49.87
CA TYR A 10 10.40 4.94 -48.74
C TYR A 10 10.96 6.36 -48.93
N ASN A 11 10.19 7.21 -49.60
CA ASN A 11 10.37 8.65 -49.46
C ASN A 11 9.98 9.00 -48.02
N TYR A 12 10.97 9.05 -47.14
CA TYR A 12 10.90 9.90 -45.95
C TYR A 12 10.90 11.33 -46.46
N VAL A 13 9.71 11.86 -46.74
CA VAL A 13 9.53 13.30 -46.75
C VAL A 13 9.78 13.71 -45.31
N TYR A 14 10.97 14.26 -45.06
CA TYR A 14 11.18 15.06 -43.86
C TYR A 14 10.26 16.26 -44.03
N ASP A 15 9.11 16.24 -43.36
CA ASP A 15 8.40 17.48 -43.04
C ASP A 15 9.36 18.30 -42.16
N GLU A 16 10.11 19.19 -42.81
CA GLU A 16 11.10 20.08 -42.18
C GLU A 16 10.45 21.14 -41.27
N ASP A 17 9.12 21.13 -41.12
CA ASP A 17 8.37 22.12 -40.36
C ASP A 17 7.85 21.61 -39.00
N GLU A 18 8.11 20.36 -38.60
CA GLU A 18 7.65 19.84 -37.29
C GLU A 18 8.69 19.99 -36.15
N TYR A 19 9.79 20.71 -36.39
CA TYR A 19 10.79 21.07 -35.38
C TYR A 19 10.65 22.49 -34.83
N MET A 20 9.51 23.13 -35.06
CA MET A 20 9.17 24.42 -34.46
C MET A 20 7.77 24.36 -33.84
N ILE A 21 7.50 23.33 -33.03
CA ILE A 21 6.59 23.55 -31.90
C ILE A 21 7.34 24.57 -31.05
N GLN A 22 6.97 25.84 -31.17
CA GLN A 22 7.29 26.86 -30.17
C GLN A 22 6.94 26.20 -28.84
N GLU A 23 7.96 25.82 -28.07
CA GLU A 23 7.76 25.43 -26.69
C GLU A 23 6.83 26.48 -26.12
N GLU A 24 5.63 26.04 -25.73
CA GLU A 24 4.64 26.88 -25.08
C GLU A 24 5.42 27.73 -24.11
N GLU A 25 5.44 29.03 -24.40
CA GLU A 25 6.06 30.04 -23.58
C GLU A 25 5.37 29.89 -22.23
N TRP A 26 6.01 29.09 -21.37
CA TRP A 26 5.57 28.74 -20.02
C TRP A 26 4.94 30.01 -19.49
N ASP A 27 3.65 30.00 -19.12
CA ASP A 27 2.91 31.16 -18.64
C ASP A 27 3.70 31.90 -17.55
N ARG A 28 4.66 32.72 -17.98
CA ARG A 28 5.73 33.30 -17.17
C ARG A 28 5.13 34.31 -16.19
N ASP A 29 3.97 34.82 -16.57
CA ASP A 29 3.15 35.79 -15.87
C ASP A 29 2.33 35.20 -14.71
N LEU A 30 2.14 33.87 -14.62
CA LEU A 30 1.22 33.29 -13.62
C LEU A 30 1.91 32.53 -12.48
N LEU A 31 3.15 32.09 -12.64
CA LEU A 31 3.85 31.32 -11.59
C LEU A 31 4.82 32.18 -10.75
N LEU A 32 5.28 33.31 -11.28
CA LEU A 32 6.33 34.12 -10.68
C LEU A 32 5.69 35.40 -10.09
N ASP A 33 5.65 35.53 -8.75
CA ASP A 33 5.06 36.66 -8.02
C ASP A 33 5.58 38.01 -8.57
N PRO A 34 4.75 38.92 -9.13
CA PRO A 34 5.19 40.20 -9.72
C PRO A 34 6.17 41.06 -8.89
N ALA A 35 6.36 40.77 -7.61
CA ALA A 35 7.45 41.28 -6.78
C ALA A 35 8.87 40.81 -7.20
N TRP A 36 9.02 39.67 -7.87
CA TRP A 36 10.32 39.10 -8.30
C TRP A 36 11.02 40.01 -9.30
N GLU A 37 10.27 40.59 -10.25
CA GLU A 37 10.79 41.56 -11.23
C GLU A 37 11.27 42.85 -10.56
N LYS A 38 10.68 43.19 -9.41
CA LYS A 38 11.06 44.36 -8.61
C LYS A 38 12.27 44.11 -7.73
N GLN A 39 12.57 42.85 -7.40
CA GLN A 39 13.74 42.46 -6.61
C GLN A 39 15.01 42.33 -7.45
N GLN A 40 14.90 41.98 -8.73
CA GLN A 40 16.06 41.85 -9.60
C GLN A 40 16.62 43.21 -10.01
N ARG A 41 17.89 43.45 -9.70
CA ARG A 41 18.63 44.58 -10.26
C ARG A 41 19.26 44.12 -11.57
N LYS A 42 18.65 44.45 -12.71
CA LYS A 42 19.19 44.10 -14.05
C LYS A 42 20.60 44.67 -14.28
N ASP A 43 20.95 45.71 -13.53
CA ASP A 43 22.26 46.37 -13.56
C ASP A 43 23.32 45.70 -12.66
N ASP A 44 22.95 44.69 -11.87
CA ASP A 44 23.84 44.00 -10.93
C ASP A 44 23.68 42.46 -11.00
N PRO A 45 24.21 41.80 -12.05
CA PRO A 45 24.16 40.35 -12.21
C PRO A 45 24.87 39.60 -11.08
N VAL A 46 26.00 40.13 -10.60
CA VAL A 46 26.81 39.54 -9.52
C VAL A 46 26.02 39.54 -8.21
N GLY A 47 25.40 40.67 -7.86
CA GLY A 47 24.54 40.78 -6.68
C GLY A 47 23.31 39.89 -6.74
N ASN A 48 22.67 39.74 -7.91
CA ASN A 48 21.52 38.85 -8.07
C ASN A 48 21.89 37.37 -7.86
N ILE A 49 23.03 36.93 -8.41
CA ILE A 49 23.52 35.55 -8.25
C ILE A 49 23.88 35.29 -6.78
N ASN A 50 24.62 36.20 -6.15
CA ASN A 50 24.97 36.10 -4.72
C ASN A 50 23.73 36.06 -3.83
N LEU A 51 22.71 36.89 -4.13
CA LEU A 51 21.43 36.88 -3.42
C LEU A 51 20.70 35.55 -3.56
N ALA A 52 20.62 35.00 -4.78
CA ALA A 52 20.00 33.70 -5.02
C ALA A 52 20.71 32.57 -4.26
N MET A 53 22.04 32.60 -4.22
CA MET A 53 22.85 31.64 -3.45
C MET A 53 22.67 31.79 -1.93
N GLU A 54 22.57 33.03 -1.42
CA GLU A 54 22.32 33.28 0.00
C GLU A 54 20.94 32.80 0.45
N ILE A 55 19.91 33.02 -0.38
CA ILE A 55 18.57 32.52 -0.11
C ILE A 55 18.56 30.98 -0.13
N ALA A 56 19.23 30.37 -1.11
CA ALA A 56 19.32 28.92 -1.23
C ALA A 56 20.04 28.27 -0.03
N GLU A 57 21.16 28.85 0.42
CA GLU A 57 21.88 28.39 1.61
C GLU A 57 21.02 28.51 2.86
N LYS A 58 20.33 29.63 3.04
CA LYS A 58 19.54 29.91 4.24
C LYS A 58 18.26 29.08 4.35
N HIS A 59 17.59 28.81 3.23
CA HIS A 59 16.25 28.21 3.23
C HIS A 59 16.19 26.79 2.67
N LEU A 60 17.16 26.39 1.85
CA LEU A 60 17.19 25.10 1.18
C LEU A 60 18.42 24.25 1.56
N ASP A 61 19.30 24.78 2.42
CA ASP A 61 20.56 24.14 2.84
C ASP A 61 21.46 23.76 1.65
N ILE A 62 21.38 24.55 0.56
CA ILE A 62 22.22 24.39 -0.63
C ILE A 62 23.45 25.29 -0.48
N PRO A 63 24.67 24.75 -0.37
CA PRO A 63 25.88 25.56 -0.18
C PRO A 63 26.19 26.42 -1.41
N LYS A 64 26.83 27.56 -1.19
CA LYS A 64 27.29 28.45 -2.27
C LYS A 64 28.47 27.79 -3.01
N MET A 65 28.19 27.15 -4.14
CA MET A 65 29.16 26.34 -4.87
C MET A 65 29.74 27.00 -6.12
N LEU A 66 29.18 28.13 -6.56
CA LEU A 66 29.66 28.86 -7.72
C LEU A 66 30.12 30.26 -7.31
N ASP A 67 31.07 30.80 -8.06
CA ASP A 67 31.51 32.18 -7.92
C ASP A 67 30.71 33.07 -8.90
N ALA A 68 30.02 34.07 -8.35
CA ALA A 68 29.21 35.02 -9.11
C ALA A 68 30.06 35.88 -10.05
N GLU A 69 31.31 36.18 -9.70
CA GLU A 69 32.22 36.94 -10.54
C GLU A 69 32.70 36.09 -11.73
N ASP A 70 33.02 34.80 -11.51
CA ASP A 70 33.44 33.90 -12.58
C ASP A 70 32.32 33.63 -13.59
N ILE A 71 31.06 33.56 -13.14
CA ILE A 71 29.91 33.36 -14.03
C ILE A 71 29.67 34.58 -14.92
N VAL A 72 29.80 35.79 -14.37
CA VAL A 72 29.47 37.03 -15.09
C VAL A 72 30.62 37.49 -15.99
N ASN A 73 31.87 37.31 -15.54
CA ASN A 73 33.05 37.78 -16.27
C ASN A 73 33.53 36.80 -17.35
N THR A 74 33.08 35.53 -17.32
CA THR A 74 33.43 34.53 -18.32
C THR A 74 32.41 34.50 -19.46
N PRO A 75 32.80 34.68 -20.73
CA PRO A 75 31.86 34.70 -21.87
C PRO A 75 31.04 33.40 -22.02
N LYS A 76 31.58 32.29 -21.52
CA LYS A 76 30.89 31.00 -21.43
C LYS A 76 31.22 30.34 -20.08
N PRO A 77 30.32 30.40 -19.09
CA PRO A 77 30.54 29.75 -17.80
C PRO A 77 30.56 28.23 -17.92
N ASP A 78 31.16 27.54 -16.94
CA ASP A 78 31.26 26.08 -16.93
C ASP A 78 29.86 25.43 -16.77
N GLU A 79 29.37 24.85 -17.85
CA GLU A 79 28.09 24.16 -17.91
C GLU A 79 28.00 23.04 -16.87
N ARG A 80 29.10 22.34 -16.56
CA ARG A 80 29.09 21.25 -15.56
C ARG A 80 28.93 21.80 -14.16
N ALA A 81 29.56 22.94 -13.86
CA ALA A 81 29.42 23.62 -12.58
C ALA A 81 27.98 24.13 -12.39
N ILE A 82 27.43 24.81 -13.40
CA ILE A 82 26.04 25.29 -13.38
C ILE A 82 25.06 24.12 -13.24
N MET A 83 25.20 23.06 -14.04
CA MET A 83 24.33 21.88 -13.97
C MET A 83 24.37 21.19 -12.60
N THR A 84 25.55 21.10 -12.00
CA THR A 84 25.71 20.53 -10.66
C THR A 84 24.93 21.37 -9.64
N TYR A 85 25.05 22.69 -9.70
CA TYR A 85 24.34 23.58 -8.79
C TYR A 85 22.82 23.54 -8.99
N VAL A 86 22.35 23.56 -10.24
CA VAL A 86 20.93 23.40 -10.59
C VAL A 86 20.39 22.03 -10.13
N SER A 87 21.19 20.96 -10.20
CA SER A 87 20.80 19.64 -9.71
C SER A 87 20.60 19.61 -8.18
N CYS A 88 21.36 20.41 -7.42
CA CYS A 88 21.14 20.54 -5.98
C CYS A 88 19.75 21.13 -5.66
N PHE A 89 19.29 22.12 -6.43
CA PHE A 89 17.91 22.62 -6.31
C PHE A 89 16.88 21.55 -6.62
N TYR A 90 17.08 20.78 -7.69
CA TYR A 90 16.19 19.67 -8.01
C TYR A 90 16.11 18.66 -6.87
N HIS A 91 17.24 18.27 -6.28
CA HIS A 91 17.27 17.36 -5.14
C HIS A 91 16.66 17.94 -3.87
N ALA A 92 16.86 19.23 -3.58
CA ALA A 92 16.25 19.89 -2.43
C ALA A 92 14.73 19.95 -2.55
N PHE A 93 14.20 20.30 -3.73
CA PHE A 93 12.75 20.37 -3.95
C PHE A 93 12.12 18.98 -4.11
N ALA A 94 12.75 18.07 -4.87
CA ALA A 94 12.29 16.70 -5.00
C ALA A 94 12.41 15.91 -3.70
N GLY A 95 13.34 16.27 -2.80
CA GLY A 95 13.50 15.63 -1.49
C GLY A 95 12.24 15.74 -0.63
N ALA A 96 11.57 16.90 -0.64
CA ALA A 96 10.30 17.10 0.06
C ALA A 96 9.18 16.22 -0.53
N GLU A 97 9.04 16.19 -1.86
CA GLU A 97 8.04 15.36 -2.55
C GLU A 97 8.30 13.85 -2.37
N GLN A 98 9.59 13.45 -2.39
CA GLN A 98 10.01 12.08 -2.13
C GLN A 98 9.71 11.67 -0.69
N ALA A 99 9.95 12.56 0.29
CA ALA A 99 9.62 12.31 1.69
C ALA A 99 8.11 12.15 1.89
N GLU A 100 7.30 13.00 1.26
CA GLU A 100 5.84 12.89 1.28
C GLU A 100 5.36 11.57 0.65
N THR A 101 5.89 11.23 -0.53
CA THR A 101 5.55 9.98 -1.21
C THR A 101 5.95 8.75 -0.39
N ALA A 102 7.12 8.78 0.25
CA ALA A 102 7.57 7.74 1.17
C ALA A 102 6.64 7.63 2.39
N ALA A 103 6.27 8.74 3.02
CA ALA A 103 5.32 8.77 4.13
C ALA A 103 3.96 8.19 3.72
N ASN A 104 3.43 8.58 2.56
CA ASN A 104 2.18 8.04 2.02
C ASN A 104 2.24 6.53 1.77
N ARG A 105 3.38 6.00 1.30
CA ARG A 105 3.59 4.56 1.15
C ARG A 105 3.62 3.85 2.50
N ILE A 106 4.29 4.42 3.50
CA ILE A 106 4.33 3.88 4.87
C ILE A 106 2.92 3.83 5.46
N CYS A 107 2.15 4.91 5.37
CA CYS A 107 0.77 4.99 5.86
C CYS A 107 -0.12 3.90 5.23
N LYS A 108 0.00 3.65 3.92
CA LYS A 108 -0.73 2.56 3.24
C LYS A 108 -0.37 1.19 3.79
N VAL A 109 0.92 0.91 3.96
CA VAL A 109 1.40 -0.37 4.51
C VAL A 109 0.95 -0.54 5.96
N LEU A 110 0.98 0.52 6.76
CA LEU A 110 0.53 0.50 8.14
C LEU A 110 -0.97 0.18 8.24
N ALA A 111 -1.81 0.81 7.41
CA ALA A 111 -3.24 0.54 7.38
C ALA A 111 -3.55 -0.93 7.03
N VAL A 112 -2.85 -1.50 6.03
CA VAL A 112 -2.98 -2.92 5.69
C VAL A 112 -2.56 -3.81 6.86
N ASN A 113 -1.52 -3.42 7.61
CA ASN A 113 -1.04 -4.20 8.74
C ASN A 113 -2.03 -4.18 9.91
N GLN A 114 -2.56 -3.01 10.27
CA GLN A 114 -3.59 -2.86 11.31
C GLN A 114 -4.84 -3.70 11.00
N GLU A 115 -5.25 -3.74 9.73
CA GLU A 115 -6.38 -4.58 9.30
C GLU A 115 -6.07 -6.07 9.44
N ASN A 116 -4.83 -6.50 9.15
CA ASN A 116 -4.42 -7.88 9.37
C ASN A 116 -4.40 -8.23 10.87
N GLU A 117 -3.90 -7.32 11.72
CA GLU A 117 -3.93 -7.47 13.18
C GLU A 117 -5.36 -7.63 13.70
N ARG A 118 -6.27 -6.76 13.25
CA ARG A 118 -7.70 -6.88 13.58
C ARG A 118 -8.29 -8.23 13.15
N LEU A 119 -7.96 -8.72 11.96
CA LEU A 119 -8.43 -10.02 11.47
C LEU A 119 -7.86 -11.18 12.31
N MET A 120 -6.60 -11.08 12.75
CA MET A 120 -5.98 -12.06 13.65
C MET A 120 -6.67 -12.09 15.01
N GLU A 121 -6.93 -10.92 15.61
CA GLU A 121 -7.63 -10.80 16.89
C GLU A 121 -9.05 -11.37 16.82
N GLU A 122 -9.80 -11.02 15.77
CA GLU A 122 -11.17 -11.50 15.61
C GLU A 122 -11.20 -13.01 15.36
N TYR A 123 -10.24 -13.54 14.60
CA TYR A 123 -10.08 -14.98 14.43
C TYR A 123 -9.83 -15.66 15.79
N GLU A 124 -8.91 -15.14 16.59
CA GLU A 124 -8.54 -15.75 17.87
C GLU A 124 -9.68 -15.67 18.90
N ARG A 125 -10.40 -14.55 18.92
CA ARG A 125 -11.59 -14.36 19.77
C ARG A 125 -12.68 -15.36 19.41
N LEU A 126 -13.08 -15.42 18.13
CA LEU A 126 -14.10 -16.35 17.65
C LEU A 126 -13.70 -17.82 17.87
N ALA A 127 -12.44 -18.16 17.62
CA ALA A 127 -11.93 -19.51 17.86
C ALA A 127 -12.04 -19.91 19.33
N SER A 128 -11.67 -19.00 20.23
CA SER A 128 -11.70 -19.24 21.67
C SER A 128 -13.14 -19.44 22.16
N GLU A 129 -14.06 -18.55 21.79
CA GLU A 129 -15.47 -18.62 22.16
C GLU A 129 -16.15 -19.89 21.61
N LEU A 130 -15.88 -20.23 20.35
CA LEU A 130 -16.45 -21.41 19.72
C LEU A 130 -15.93 -22.70 20.36
N LEU A 131 -14.62 -22.79 20.64
CA LEU A 131 -14.03 -23.94 21.31
C LEU A 131 -14.53 -24.10 22.74
N GLU A 132 -14.69 -23.01 23.49
CA GLU A 132 -15.26 -23.04 24.83
C GLU A 132 -16.72 -23.52 24.81
N TRP A 133 -17.51 -23.02 23.86
CA TRP A 133 -18.88 -23.48 23.66
C TRP A 133 -18.93 -24.98 23.34
N ILE A 134 -18.10 -25.46 22.40
CA ILE A 134 -18.01 -26.88 22.05
C ILE A 134 -17.64 -27.72 23.29
N ARG A 135 -16.62 -27.32 24.04
CA ARG A 135 -16.19 -28.03 25.27
C ARG A 135 -17.30 -28.10 26.31
N ARG A 136 -18.14 -27.06 26.42
CA ARG A 136 -19.28 -27.04 27.34
C ARG A 136 -20.48 -27.86 26.83
N THR A 137 -20.75 -27.85 25.53
CA THR A 137 -21.94 -28.48 24.95
C THR A 137 -21.77 -29.99 24.71
N ILE A 138 -20.56 -30.47 24.40
CA ILE A 138 -20.31 -31.91 24.17
C ILE A 138 -20.77 -32.78 25.36
N PRO A 139 -20.40 -32.51 26.63
CA PRO A 139 -20.82 -33.34 27.76
C PRO A 139 -22.35 -33.39 27.94
N TRP A 140 -23.04 -32.30 27.63
CA TRP A 140 -24.50 -32.26 27.68
C TRP A 140 -25.14 -33.13 26.58
N LEU A 141 -24.55 -33.13 25.37
CA LEU A 141 -25.01 -33.97 24.25
C LEU A 141 -24.67 -35.46 24.43
N GLU A 142 -23.55 -35.76 25.07
CA GLU A 142 -23.10 -37.14 25.35
C GLU A 142 -23.83 -37.77 26.54
N ASN A 143 -24.49 -36.96 27.36
CA ASN A 143 -25.26 -37.45 28.50
C ASN A 143 -26.50 -38.24 28.05
N ARG A 144 -26.35 -39.57 28.00
CA ARG A 144 -27.41 -40.54 27.65
C ARG A 144 -28.19 -41.07 28.84
N THR A 145 -28.18 -40.38 29.98
CA THR A 145 -28.95 -40.83 31.17
C THR A 145 -30.46 -40.78 30.89
N PRO A 146 -31.18 -41.91 31.04
CA PRO A 146 -32.62 -41.95 30.85
C PRO A 146 -33.34 -41.26 32.01
N GLU A 147 -34.40 -40.52 31.70
CA GLU A 147 -35.23 -39.87 32.72
C GLU A 147 -36.26 -40.82 33.29
N LYS A 148 -36.58 -40.66 34.58
CA LYS A 148 -37.50 -41.54 35.32
C LYS A 148 -38.97 -41.28 35.00
N THR A 149 -39.30 -40.13 34.39
CA THR A 149 -40.68 -39.74 34.07
C THR A 149 -40.83 -39.33 32.61
N MET A 150 -41.99 -39.66 32.02
CA MET A 150 -42.32 -39.31 30.63
C MET A 150 -42.28 -37.79 30.41
N GLN A 151 -42.73 -37.00 31.38
CA GLN A 151 -42.69 -35.53 31.32
C GLN A 151 -41.25 -35.00 31.30
N ALA A 152 -40.33 -35.55 32.09
CA ALA A 152 -38.92 -35.15 32.07
C ALA A 152 -38.25 -35.52 30.73
N MET A 153 -38.60 -36.68 30.16
CA MET A 153 -38.14 -37.08 28.83
C MET A 153 -38.65 -36.12 27.73
N GLN A 154 -39.91 -35.71 27.82
CA GLN A 154 -40.52 -34.76 26.89
C GLN A 154 -39.86 -33.37 26.98
N LYS A 155 -39.52 -32.92 28.20
CA LYS A 155 -38.76 -31.68 28.41
C LYS A 155 -37.36 -31.76 27.78
N LYS A 156 -36.62 -32.85 28.00
CA LYS A 156 -35.30 -33.10 27.37
C LYS A 156 -35.37 -33.04 25.83
N LEU A 157 -36.44 -33.58 25.25
CA LEU A 157 -36.67 -33.52 23.79
C LEU A 157 -36.91 -32.09 23.31
N GLU A 158 -37.66 -31.29 24.07
CA GLU A 158 -37.91 -29.89 23.73
C GLU A 158 -36.64 -29.04 23.84
N ASP A 159 -35.86 -29.21 24.92
CA ASP A 159 -34.55 -28.56 25.09
C ASP A 159 -33.61 -28.90 23.92
N PHE A 160 -33.63 -30.15 23.43
CA PHE A 160 -32.85 -30.57 22.27
C PHE A 160 -33.35 -29.97 20.95
N ARG A 161 -34.67 -29.85 20.77
CA ARG A 161 -35.26 -29.18 19.59
C ARG A 161 -34.89 -27.71 19.55
N ASP A 162 -34.95 -27.04 20.70
CA ASP A 162 -34.57 -25.64 20.86
C ASP A 162 -33.06 -25.44 20.63
N TYR A 163 -32.22 -26.33 21.17
CA TYR A 163 -30.79 -26.37 20.82
C TYR A 163 -30.57 -26.43 19.31
N ARG A 164 -31.24 -27.34 18.61
CA ARG A 164 -31.05 -27.55 17.17
C ARG A 164 -31.57 -26.39 16.32
N ARG A 165 -32.63 -25.71 16.76
CA ARG A 165 -33.28 -24.63 16.00
C ARG A 165 -32.72 -23.24 16.30
N LYS A 166 -32.28 -22.98 17.53
CA LYS A 166 -31.90 -21.64 18.00
C LYS A 166 -30.41 -21.54 18.32
N HIS A 167 -29.86 -22.51 19.05
CA HIS A 167 -28.50 -22.38 19.60
C HIS A 167 -27.39 -22.92 18.68
N LYS A 168 -27.63 -24.01 17.94
CA LYS A 168 -26.66 -24.60 17.02
C LYS A 168 -26.44 -23.80 15.72
N PRO A 169 -27.48 -23.27 15.05
CA PRO A 169 -27.30 -22.52 13.80
C PRO A 169 -26.30 -21.35 13.87
N PRO A 170 -26.32 -20.44 14.87
CA PRO A 170 -25.34 -19.35 14.93
C PRO A 170 -23.90 -19.87 15.10
N LYS A 171 -23.69 -20.99 15.81
CA LYS A 171 -22.35 -21.58 15.97
C LYS A 171 -21.81 -22.20 14.68
N VAL A 172 -22.68 -22.69 13.81
CA VAL A 172 -22.29 -23.12 12.45
C VAL A 172 -21.88 -21.91 11.60
N GLN A 173 -22.60 -20.79 11.74
CA GLN A 173 -22.25 -19.54 11.06
C GLN A 173 -20.92 -18.97 11.56
N GLU A 174 -20.68 -18.95 12.88
CA GLU A 174 -19.40 -18.54 13.49
C GLU A 174 -18.23 -19.39 12.98
N LYS A 175 -18.42 -20.72 12.87
CA LYS A 175 -17.41 -21.61 12.27
C LYS A 175 -17.10 -21.23 10.81
N CYS A 176 -18.14 -20.96 10.02
CA CYS A 176 -17.98 -20.52 8.63
C CYS A 176 -17.23 -19.18 8.55
N GLN A 177 -17.58 -18.21 9.41
CA GLN A 177 -16.91 -16.91 9.47
C GLN A 177 -15.43 -17.05 9.83
N LEU A 178 -15.11 -17.95 10.76
CA LEU A 178 -13.75 -18.23 11.18
C LEU A 178 -12.91 -18.83 10.02
N GLU A 179 -13.50 -19.72 9.22
CA GLU A 179 -12.89 -20.24 7.98
C GLU A 179 -12.64 -19.12 6.95
N ILE A 180 -13.61 -18.22 6.77
CA ILE A 180 -13.49 -17.06 5.86
C ILE A 180 -12.37 -16.12 6.30
N ASN A 181 -12.32 -15.79 7.59
CA ASN A 181 -11.29 -14.91 8.17
C ASN A 181 -9.89 -15.49 7.94
N PHE A 182 -9.73 -16.80 8.18
CA PHE A 182 -8.47 -17.50 7.95
C PHE A 182 -8.05 -17.44 6.47
N ASN A 183 -8.93 -17.83 5.55
CA ASN A 183 -8.62 -17.84 4.12
C ASN A 183 -8.29 -16.44 3.57
N THR A 184 -9.02 -15.43 4.05
CA THR A 184 -8.78 -14.03 3.71
C THR A 184 -7.40 -13.59 4.18
N LEU A 185 -7.06 -13.87 5.44
CA LEU A 185 -5.79 -13.49 6.04
C LEU A 185 -4.60 -14.21 5.38
N GLN A 186 -4.72 -15.51 5.10
CA GLN A 186 -3.72 -16.28 4.34
C GLN A 186 -3.47 -15.66 2.95
N THR A 187 -4.55 -15.30 2.25
CA THR A 187 -4.44 -14.70 0.92
C THR A 187 -3.78 -13.31 0.98
N LYS A 188 -4.20 -12.46 1.93
CA LYS A 188 -3.62 -11.12 2.14
C LYS A 188 -2.12 -11.19 2.46
N LEU A 189 -1.71 -12.09 3.36
CA LEU A 189 -0.31 -12.24 3.75
C LEU A 189 0.55 -12.78 2.61
N ARG A 190 0.04 -13.75 1.84
CA ARG A 190 0.72 -14.28 0.66
C ARG A 190 0.95 -13.22 -0.42
N ILE A 191 -0.07 -12.43 -0.77
CA ILE A 191 0.06 -11.36 -1.78
C ILE A 191 1.06 -10.29 -1.30
N SER A 192 1.16 -10.08 0.01
CA SER A 192 2.08 -9.11 0.62
C SER A 192 3.49 -9.68 0.87
N ASN A 193 3.79 -10.91 0.43
CA ASN A 193 5.04 -11.63 0.71
C ASN A 193 5.40 -11.69 2.22
N ARG A 194 4.38 -11.75 3.09
CA ARG A 194 4.54 -11.87 4.55
C ARG A 194 4.37 -13.32 5.01
N PRO A 195 4.93 -13.70 6.17
CA PRO A 195 4.74 -15.04 6.73
C PRO A 195 3.25 -15.38 6.90
N ALA A 196 2.90 -16.64 6.66
CA ALA A 196 1.55 -17.13 6.85
C ALA A 196 1.11 -17.01 8.31
N PHE A 197 -0.14 -16.63 8.55
CA PHE A 197 -0.71 -16.60 9.89
C PHE A 197 -0.84 -18.04 10.43
N MET A 198 -0.33 -18.28 11.63
CA MET A 198 -0.54 -19.54 12.35
C MET A 198 -1.22 -19.23 13.69
N PRO A 199 -2.47 -19.67 13.89
CA PRO A 199 -3.14 -19.56 15.18
C PRO A 199 -2.42 -20.33 16.29
N SER A 200 -2.61 -19.89 17.53
CA SER A 200 -2.20 -20.60 18.75
C SER A 200 -2.60 -22.09 18.73
N GLU A 201 -1.75 -22.95 19.30
CA GLU A 201 -1.93 -24.41 19.27
C GLU A 201 -3.33 -24.82 19.76
N GLY A 202 -4.02 -25.67 18.97
CA GLY A 202 -5.39 -26.10 19.25
C GLY A 202 -6.51 -25.14 18.83
N LYS A 203 -6.19 -23.92 18.36
CA LYS A 203 -7.15 -22.98 17.75
C LYS A 203 -7.14 -22.99 16.23
N MET A 204 -6.31 -23.82 15.60
CA MET A 204 -6.25 -23.93 14.14
C MET A 204 -7.58 -24.42 13.57
N VAL A 205 -7.96 -23.85 12.42
CA VAL A 205 -8.97 -24.44 11.53
C VAL A 205 -8.38 -25.71 10.92
N SER A 206 -8.27 -26.78 11.70
CA SER A 206 -8.11 -28.08 11.09
C SER A 206 -9.43 -28.36 10.37
N VAL A 207 -9.35 -28.49 9.05
CA VAL A 207 -10.43 -28.99 8.20
C VAL A 207 -10.69 -30.45 8.59
N ARG A 208 -11.22 -30.70 9.79
CA ARG A 208 -11.88 -31.95 10.16
C ARG A 208 -13.36 -31.81 9.82
N GLY A 209 -13.58 -31.63 8.52
CA GLY A 209 -14.85 -31.74 7.83
C GLY A 209 -14.86 -32.90 6.83
N SER A 210 -13.84 -33.77 6.81
CA SER A 210 -13.89 -35.05 6.09
C SER A 210 -14.19 -36.17 7.08
N GLY A 211 -15.31 -36.84 6.86
CA GLY A 211 -15.60 -38.12 7.48
C GLY A 211 -14.45 -39.08 7.20
N GLY A 212 -13.76 -39.47 8.25
CA GLY A 212 -12.78 -40.54 8.24
C GLY A 212 -12.92 -41.23 9.58
N ALA A 213 -13.78 -42.26 9.62
CA ALA A 213 -13.73 -43.23 10.70
C ALA A 213 -12.27 -43.71 10.84
N PRO A 214 -11.76 -43.88 12.06
CA PRO A 214 -10.48 -44.58 12.22
C PRO A 214 -10.62 -45.97 11.60
N PRO A 215 -9.64 -46.44 10.80
CA PRO A 215 -9.65 -47.81 10.31
C PRO A 215 -9.65 -48.76 11.51
N PRO A 216 -10.49 -49.81 11.52
CA PRO A 216 -10.50 -50.77 12.60
C PRO A 216 -9.22 -51.62 12.59
N SER A 217 -8.63 -51.69 13.78
CA SER A 217 -7.55 -52.56 14.31
C SER A 217 -6.18 -52.44 13.66
#